data_AF-A0A316GVM6-F1
#
_entry.id   AF-A0A316GVM6-F1
#
_cell.length_a   1.000
_cell.length_b   1.000
_cell.length_c   1.000
_cell.angle_alpha   90.00
_cell.angle_beta   90.00
_cell.angle_gamma   90.00
#
_symmetry.space_group_name_H-M   'P 1'
#
loop_
_entity.id
_entity.type
_entity.pdbx_description
1 polymer ?
#
loop_
_entity_poly.entity_id
_entity_poly.type
_entity_poly.pdbx_seq_one_letter_code
_entity_poly.pdbx_strand_id
1 'polypeptide(L)'
;MILLFPLVPALCHAQKVYQSDWQHFWNLRDRLSATTETAKQRLLVNRLYIVVASEGLQAFMRNKDGLDRKWLGLLKSDPGFWDSLQRERTVIDSAGEQLEAQIGHFRELYPELKPGNRTSFG
;
A
#
# COMPACT_ATOMS: atom_id res chain seq x y z
N MET A 1 -2.08 -16.36 49.12
CA MET A 1 -2.67 -15.96 47.83
C MET A 1 -1.71 -14.99 47.16
N ILE A 2 -0.82 -15.50 46.30
CA ILE A 2 0.08 -14.68 45.48
C ILE A 2 -0.41 -14.88 44.05
N LEU A 3 -1.08 -13.88 43.49
CA LEU A 3 -1.44 -13.85 42.08
C LEU A 3 -0.18 -13.51 41.29
N LEU A 4 0.48 -14.53 40.74
CA LEU A 4 1.56 -14.37 39.77
C LEU A 4 0.91 -14.02 38.43
N PHE A 5 0.86 -12.73 38.11
CA PHE A 5 0.43 -12.25 36.80
C PHE A 5 1.53 -12.60 35.78
N PRO A 6 1.29 -13.43 34.74
CA PRO A 6 2.29 -13.61 33.72
C PRO A 6 2.48 -12.27 33.00
N LEU A 7 3.71 -11.77 33.01
CA LEU A 7 4.16 -10.68 32.16
C LEU A 7 4.04 -11.16 30.71
N VAL A 8 2.89 -10.93 30.10
CA VAL A 8 2.72 -11.16 28.66
C VAL A 8 3.59 -10.11 27.97
N PRO A 9 4.67 -10.48 27.27
CA PRO A 9 5.38 -9.51 26.45
C PRO A 9 4.36 -9.00 25.44
N ALA A 10 4.09 -7.70 25.46
CA ALA A 10 3.35 -7.05 24.40
C ALA A 10 4.12 -7.37 23.11
N LEU A 11 3.53 -8.23 22.26
CA LEU A 11 4.00 -8.42 20.90
C LEU A 11 3.93 -7.05 20.24
N CYS A 12 5.07 -6.35 20.24
CA CYS A 12 5.21 -5.05 19.59
C CYS A 12 4.93 -5.31 18.12
N HIS A 13 3.77 -4.86 17.64
CA HIS A 13 3.35 -5.10 16.27
C HIS A 13 4.35 -4.35 15.38
N ALA A 14 5.28 -5.08 14.77
CA ALA A 14 6.31 -4.48 13.95
C ALA A 14 5.63 -3.72 12.81
N GLN A 15 5.76 -2.40 12.81
CA GLN A 15 5.23 -1.54 11.77
C GLN A 15 5.99 -1.82 10.47
N LYS A 16 5.44 -2.71 9.65
CA LYS A 16 5.97 -3.06 8.33
C LYS A 16 5.48 -2.05 7.30
N VAL A 17 6.35 -1.51 6.46
CA VAL A 17 5.91 -0.69 5.33
C VAL A 17 5.42 -1.64 4.24
N TYR A 18 4.15 -1.48 3.86
CA TYR A 18 3.55 -2.27 2.78
C TYR A 18 3.60 -1.46 1.48
N GLN A 19 4.32 -1.98 0.49
CA GLN A 19 4.48 -1.33 -0.83
C GLN A 19 3.93 -2.18 -1.99
N SER A 20 3.22 -3.27 -1.70
CA SER A 20 2.69 -4.16 -2.75
C SER A 20 1.78 -3.43 -3.73
N ASP A 21 0.97 -2.49 -3.24
CA ASP A 21 0.03 -1.72 -4.07
C ASP A 21 0.75 -0.84 -5.10
N TRP A 22 1.94 -0.33 -4.77
CA TRP A 22 2.79 0.42 -5.70
C TRP A 22 3.23 -0.45 -6.88
N GLN A 23 3.67 -1.69 -6.60
CA GLN A 23 4.08 -2.63 -7.64
C GLN A 23 2.90 -3.12 -8.48
N HIS A 24 1.76 -3.42 -7.84
CA HIS A 24 0.52 -3.79 -8.52
C HIS A 24 0.02 -2.69 -9.46
N PHE A 25 0.10 -1.43 -9.03
CA PHE A 25 -0.30 -0.27 -9.83
C PHE A 25 0.47 -0.17 -11.14
N TRP A 26 1.81 -0.24 -11.09
CA TRP A 26 2.62 -0.13 -12.30
C TRP A 26 2.44 -1.34 -13.24
N ASN A 27 2.32 -2.56 -12.70
CA ASN A 27 2.00 -3.74 -13.51
C ASN A 27 0.64 -3.58 -14.23
N LEU A 28 -0.39 -3.11 -13.52
CA LEU A 28 -1.68 -2.80 -14.13
C LEU A 28 -1.52 -1.80 -15.28
N ARG A 29 -0.82 -0.69 -15.04
CA ARG A 29 -0.64 0.38 -16.03
C ARG A 29 0.07 -0.10 -17.30
N ASP A 30 1.15 -0.85 -17.14
CA ASP A 30 1.91 -1.40 -18.27
C ASP A 30 1.02 -2.32 -19.13
N ARG A 31 0.15 -3.12 -18.50
CA ARG A 31 -0.82 -3.99 -19.21
C ARG A 31 -1.94 -3.21 -19.89
N LEU A 32 -2.39 -2.11 -19.28
CA LEU A 32 -3.43 -1.25 -19.86
C LEU A 32 -2.95 -0.55 -21.13
N SER A 33 -1.70 -0.09 -21.17
CA SER A 33 -1.10 0.53 -22.36
C SER A 33 -1.07 -0.42 -23.56
N ALA A 34 -0.95 -1.73 -23.33
CA ALA A 34 -0.96 -2.76 -24.37
C ALA A 34 -2.38 -3.25 -24.76
N THR A 35 -3.44 -2.76 -24.11
CA THR A 35 -4.81 -3.26 -24.28
C THR A 35 -5.75 -2.15 -24.71
N THR A 36 -6.34 -2.23 -25.90
CA THR A 36 -7.25 -1.18 -26.42
C THR A 36 -8.71 -1.36 -26.00
N GLU A 37 -9.15 -2.61 -25.85
CA GLU A 37 -10.55 -2.93 -25.54
C GLU A 37 -10.93 -2.54 -24.11
N THR A 38 -11.85 -1.58 -23.95
CA THR A 38 -12.30 -1.08 -22.64
C THR A 38 -12.81 -2.18 -21.71
N ALA A 39 -13.51 -3.19 -22.23
CA ALA A 39 -14.00 -4.31 -21.42
C ALA A 39 -12.82 -5.14 -20.83
N LYS A 40 -11.80 -5.40 -21.64
CA LYS A 40 -10.58 -6.10 -21.19
C LYS A 40 -9.77 -5.23 -20.22
N GLN A 41 -9.68 -3.93 -20.45
CA GLN A 41 -9.02 -3.00 -19.53
C GLN A 41 -9.68 -2.99 -18.15
N ARG A 42 -11.01 -2.98 -18.07
CA ARG A 42 -11.73 -3.09 -16.79
C ARG A 42 -11.45 -4.40 -16.07
N LEU A 43 -11.36 -5.50 -16.80
CA LEU A 43 -10.98 -6.80 -16.24
C LEU A 43 -9.55 -6.77 -15.67
N LEU A 44 -8.61 -6.12 -16.37
CA LEU A 44 -7.24 -5.94 -15.90
C LEU A 44 -7.21 -5.12 -14.59
N VAL A 45 -7.93 -4.00 -14.53
CA VAL A 45 -8.03 -3.18 -13.31
C VAL A 45 -8.52 -4.01 -12.12
N ASN A 46 -9.55 -4.82 -12.35
CA ASN A 46 -10.08 -5.67 -11.29
C ASN A 46 -9.06 -6.72 -10.83
N ARG A 47 -8.47 -7.47 -11.75
CA ARG A 47 -7.56 -8.59 -11.43
C ARG A 47 -6.22 -8.15 -10.87
N LEU A 48 -5.63 -7.10 -11.45
CA LEU A 48 -4.25 -6.71 -11.15
C LEU A 48 -4.14 -5.64 -10.07
N TYR A 49 -5.26 -5.08 -9.59
CA TYR A 49 -5.20 -4.02 -8.59
C TYR A 49 -6.27 -4.12 -7.52
N ILE A 50 -7.55 -4.35 -7.87
CA ILE A 50 -8.63 -4.41 -6.87
C ILE A 50 -8.57 -5.72 -6.05
N VAL A 51 -8.48 -6.87 -6.73
CA VAL A 51 -8.49 -8.19 -6.06
C VAL A 51 -7.21 -8.44 -5.27
N VAL A 52 -6.08 -7.95 -5.76
CA VAL A 52 -4.75 -8.12 -5.15
C VAL A 52 -4.34 -6.95 -4.25
N ALA A 53 -5.25 -6.01 -4.00
CA ALA A 53 -5.02 -4.87 -3.12
C ALA A 53 -4.58 -5.33 -1.72
N SER A 54 -3.69 -4.57 -1.09
CA SER A 54 -3.35 -4.76 0.32
C SER A 54 -4.58 -4.68 1.20
N GLU A 55 -4.51 -5.23 2.42
CA GLU A 55 -5.62 -5.18 3.37
C GLU A 55 -6.08 -3.74 3.64
N GLY A 56 -5.14 -2.81 3.75
CA GLY A 56 -5.44 -1.38 3.94
C GLY A 56 -6.18 -0.78 2.75
N LEU A 57 -5.71 -1.07 1.53
CA LEU A 57 -6.38 -0.59 0.32
C LEU A 57 -7.75 -1.26 0.11
N GLN A 58 -7.89 -2.55 0.40
CA GLN A 58 -9.18 -3.24 0.42
C GLN A 58 -10.14 -2.60 1.42
N ALA A 59 -9.66 -2.25 2.62
CA ALA A 59 -10.46 -1.54 3.61
C ALA A 59 -11.00 -0.21 3.08
N PHE A 60 -10.16 0.53 2.36
CA PHE A 60 -10.56 1.77 1.71
C PHE A 60 -11.57 1.55 0.56
N MET A 61 -11.55 0.38 -0.08
CA MET A 61 -12.42 0.02 -1.20
C MET A 61 -13.79 -0.55 -0.80
N ARG A 62 -13.95 -1.15 0.39
CA ARG A 62 -15.09 -1.99 0.80
C ARG A 62 -16.50 -1.43 0.52
N ASN A 63 -16.69 -0.10 0.57
CA ASN A 63 -18.00 0.54 0.39
C ASN A 63 -18.07 1.43 -0.87
N LYS A 64 -17.24 1.15 -1.88
CA LYS A 64 -17.16 1.94 -3.10
C LYS A 64 -17.59 1.13 -4.31
N ASP A 65 -18.61 1.60 -5.01
CA ASP A 65 -19.05 0.99 -6.26
C ASP A 65 -18.27 1.50 -7.47
N GLY A 66 -18.24 0.67 -8.52
CA GLY A 66 -17.70 1.01 -9.84
C GLY A 66 -16.20 1.34 -9.83
N LEU A 67 -15.45 0.74 -8.90
CA LEU A 67 -14.02 0.98 -8.72
C LEU A 67 -13.23 0.72 -10.01
N ASP A 68 -13.54 -0.36 -10.73
CA ASP A 68 -12.88 -0.71 -11.99
C ASP A 68 -12.99 0.41 -13.04
N ARG A 69 -14.19 0.99 -13.18
CA ARG A 69 -14.46 2.11 -14.09
C ARG A 69 -13.79 3.40 -13.61
N LYS A 70 -13.86 3.69 -12.31
CA LYS A 70 -13.28 4.89 -11.71
C LYS A 70 -11.75 4.90 -11.84
N TRP A 71 -11.10 3.79 -11.51
CA TRP A 71 -9.65 3.62 -11.68
C TRP A 71 -9.24 3.69 -13.13
N LEU A 72 -9.97 3.02 -14.05
CA LEU A 72 -9.69 3.13 -15.47
C LEU A 72 -9.83 4.57 -15.99
N GLY A 73 -10.84 5.29 -15.52
CA GLY A 73 -11.04 6.71 -15.85
C GLY A 73 -9.88 7.58 -15.37
N LEU A 74 -9.45 7.40 -14.13
CA LEU A 74 -8.32 8.14 -13.53
C LEU A 74 -6.98 7.85 -14.23
N LEU A 75 -6.74 6.60 -14.63
CA LEU A 75 -5.55 6.25 -15.41
C LEU A 75 -5.56 6.85 -16.81
N LYS A 76 -6.74 7.06 -17.39
CA LYS A 76 -6.90 7.65 -18.73
C LYS A 76 -6.99 9.17 -18.73
N SER A 77 -7.36 9.81 -17.63
CA SER A 77 -7.64 11.24 -17.59
C SER A 77 -6.39 12.09 -17.77
N ASP A 78 -5.24 11.61 -17.31
CA ASP A 78 -3.97 12.33 -17.41
C ASP A 78 -2.79 11.37 -17.59
N PRO A 79 -2.57 10.83 -18.81
CA PRO A 79 -1.44 9.94 -19.06
C PRO A 79 -0.08 10.60 -18.83
N GLY A 80 0.03 11.93 -19.04
CA GLY A 80 1.28 12.68 -18.90
C GLY A 80 1.74 12.80 -17.44
N PHE A 81 0.81 12.98 -16.50
CA PHE A 81 1.08 12.89 -15.07
C PHE A 81 1.62 11.50 -14.68
N TRP A 82 1.00 10.43 -15.19
CA TRP A 82 1.47 9.09 -14.87
C TRP A 82 2.84 8.78 -15.51
N ASP A 83 3.12 9.31 -16.69
CA ASP A 83 4.43 9.21 -17.33
C ASP A 83 5.52 9.95 -16.55
N SER A 84 5.20 11.12 -16.00
CA SER A 84 6.16 11.86 -15.17
C SER A 84 6.48 11.12 -13.88
N LEU A 85 5.46 10.58 -13.20
CA LEU A 85 5.66 9.72 -12.03
C LEU A 85 6.45 8.46 -12.34
N GLN A 86 6.24 7.85 -13.51
CA GLN A 86 6.97 6.64 -13.90
C GLN A 86 8.47 6.90 -14.05
N ARG A 87 8.86 8.08 -14.57
CA ARG A 87 10.28 8.46 -14.68
C ARG A 87 10.96 8.59 -13.33
N GLU A 88 10.23 9.07 -12.33
CA GLU A 88 10.72 9.22 -10.95
C GLU A 88 10.58 7.94 -10.12
N ARG A 89 10.05 6.85 -10.68
CA ARG A 89 9.76 5.60 -9.94
C ARG A 89 11.00 5.05 -9.23
N THR A 90 12.15 5.01 -9.88
CA THR A 90 13.39 4.49 -9.27
C THR A 90 13.82 5.28 -8.04
N VAL A 91 13.61 6.60 -8.07
CA VAL A 91 13.89 7.48 -6.92
C VAL A 91 12.95 7.13 -5.77
N ILE A 92 11.66 6.95 -6.06
CA ILE A 92 10.65 6.58 -5.06
C ILE A 92 10.94 5.19 -4.46
N ASP A 93 11.30 4.22 -5.30
CA ASP A 93 11.68 2.87 -4.85
C ASP A 93 12.88 2.95 -3.88
N SER A 94 13.92 3.72 -4.22
CA SER A 94 15.09 3.90 -3.35
C SER A 94 14.76 4.61 -2.04
N ALA A 95 13.83 5.56 -2.05
CA ALA A 95 13.39 6.27 -0.84
C ALA A 95 12.63 5.32 0.10
N GLY A 96 11.89 4.36 -0.44
CA GLY A 96 11.23 3.30 0.32
C GLY A 96 12.22 2.40 1.07
N GLU A 97 13.28 1.98 0.39
CA GLU A 97 14.35 1.17 0.99
C GLU A 97 15.09 1.95 2.09
N GLN A 98 15.41 3.22 1.85
CA GLN A 98 16.04 4.09 2.84
C GLN A 98 15.17 4.28 4.08
N LEU A 99 13.86 4.46 3.90
CA LEU A 99 12.92 4.58 5.00
C LEU A 99 12.90 3.31 5.86
N GLU A 100 12.84 2.13 5.25
CA GLU A 100 12.89 0.86 5.99
C GLU A 100 14.21 0.69 6.75
N ALA A 101 15.34 1.07 6.14
CA ALA A 101 16.62 1.07 6.82
C ALA A 101 16.64 2.01 8.03
N GLN A 102 16.09 3.22 7.90
CA GLN A 102 15.99 4.19 8.99
C GLN A 102 15.04 3.73 10.10
N ILE A 103 13.91 3.10 9.75
CA ILE A 103 12.99 2.47 10.72
C ILE A 103 13.71 1.34 11.46
N GLY A 104 14.51 0.53 10.75
CA GLY A 104 15.36 -0.51 11.35
C GLY A 104 16.33 0.08 12.36
N HIS A 105 17.10 1.09 11.95
CA HIS A 105 18.06 1.77 12.83
C HIS A 105 17.39 2.40 14.05
N PHE A 106 16.24 3.04 13.85
CA PHE A 106 15.46 3.64 14.94
C PHE A 106 15.04 2.60 15.99
N ARG A 107 14.70 1.38 15.58
CA ARG A 107 14.36 0.28 16.51
C ARG A 107 15.56 -0.20 17.32
N GLU A 108 16.73 -0.25 16.71
CA GLU A 108 17.98 -0.62 17.40
C GLU A 108 18.33 0.37 18.49
N LEU A 109 18.18 1.67 18.20
CA LEU A 109 18.45 2.74 19.17
C LEU A 109 17.44 2.77 20.32
N TYR A 110 16.21 2.31 20.09
CA TYR A 110 15.11 2.43 21.04
C TYR A 110 14.27 1.14 21.14
N PRO A 111 14.82 0.05 21.70
CA PRO A 111 14.17 -1.27 21.74
C PRO A 111 12.93 -1.32 22.65
N GLU A 112 12.85 -0.45 23.65
CA GLU A 112 11.75 -0.38 24.64
C GLU A 112 10.58 0.52 24.17
N LEU A 113 10.59 0.99 22.92
CA LEU A 113 9.54 1.86 22.41
C LEU A 113 8.19 1.15 22.42
N LYS A 114 7.27 1.71 23.21
CA LYS A 114 5.88 1.27 23.24
C LYS A 114 5.13 1.77 22.02
N PRO A 115 4.14 1.01 21.50
CA PRO A 115 3.27 1.49 20.45
C PRO A 115 2.64 2.82 20.86
N GLY A 116 2.65 3.81 19.97
CA GLY A 116 1.94 5.06 20.20
C GLY A 116 0.45 4.78 20.35
N ASN A 117 -0.14 5.17 21.48
CA ASN A 117 -1.55 4.94 21.75
C ASN A 117 -2.37 5.86 20.83
N ARG A 118 -2.86 5.34 19.70
CA ARG A 118 -3.76 6.07 18.80
C ARG A 118 -5.18 5.92 19.35
N THR A 119 -5.58 6.81 20.27
CA THR A 119 -7.00 7.00 20.59
C THR A 119 -7.71 7.46 19.31
N SER A 120 -8.54 6.58 18.75
CA SER A 120 -9.39 6.88 17.60
C SER A 120 -10.38 7.98 17.98
N PHE A 121 -10.33 9.12 17.28
CA PHE A 121 -11.47 10.03 17.24
C PHE A 121 -12.54 9.36 16.37
N GLY A 122 -13.70 9.08 16.99
CA GLY A 122 -14.91 8.59 16.34
C GLY A 122 -15.66 9.67 15.60
#